data_AF-A0ABD2MKU8-F1
#
_entry.id   AF-A0ABD2MKU8-F1
#
_cell.length_a   1.000
_cell.length_b   1.000
_cell.length_c   1.000
_cell.angle_alpha   90.00
_cell.angle_beta   90.00
_cell.angle_gamma   90.00
#
_symmetry.space_group_name_H-M   'P 1'
#
loop_
_entity.id
_entity.type
_entity.pdbx_description
1 polymer ?
#
loop_
_entity_poly.entity_id
_entity_poly.type
_entity_poly.pdbx_seq_one_letter_code
_entity_poly.pdbx_strand_id
1 'polypeptide(L)'
;MSDQTINNGVLKHAELSSKFTNVFLYQFAYDGKMGHYEGFIKNAGRVGHIEDMNYIWRRNTASVNNLDLSLFPENDKMVQKRMLRLYTNFAKYLNPTPKKDPLFENIEWTP
;
A
#
# COMPACT_ATOMS: atom_id res chain seq x y z
N MET A 1 5.24 -2.43 -19.03
CA MET A 1 4.01 -1.60 -18.89
C MET A 1 4.09 -0.76 -17.63
N SER A 2 4.21 -1.35 -16.43
CA SER A 2 4.23 -0.61 -15.15
C SER A 2 5.23 0.56 -15.10
N ASP A 3 6.45 0.39 -15.62
CA ASP A 3 7.44 1.47 -15.63
C ASP A 3 7.00 2.66 -16.47
N GLN A 4 6.50 2.39 -17.68
CA GLN A 4 6.09 3.42 -18.63
C GLN A 4 4.80 4.12 -18.21
N THR A 5 3.86 3.42 -17.57
CA THR A 5 2.53 3.95 -17.27
C THR A 5 2.38 4.48 -15.84
N ILE A 6 3.21 4.03 -14.89
CA ILE A 6 3.09 4.38 -13.47
C ILE A 6 4.45 4.79 -12.89
N ASN A 7 5.42 3.88 -12.83
CA ASN A 7 6.61 4.07 -11.97
C ASN A 7 7.45 5.28 -12.39
N ASN A 8 7.75 5.44 -13.69
CA ASN A 8 8.59 6.56 -14.15
C ASN A 8 7.95 7.92 -13.83
N GLY A 9 6.62 8.04 -13.97
CA GLY A 9 5.88 9.26 -13.65
C GLY A 9 5.89 9.56 -12.15
N VAL A 10 5.58 8.55 -11.32
CA VAL A 10 5.57 8.67 -9.85
C VAL A 10 6.96 9.02 -9.33
N LEU A 11 8.01 8.34 -9.80
CA LEU A 11 9.39 8.60 -9.38
C LEU A 11 9.85 9.99 -9.82
N LYS A 12 9.49 10.43 -11.04
CA LYS A 12 9.84 11.78 -11.48
C LYS A 12 9.12 12.86 -10.67
N HIS A 13 7.85 12.63 -10.33
CA HIS A 13 7.11 13.52 -9.45
C HIS A 13 7.77 13.61 -8.07
N ALA A 14 8.13 12.48 -7.47
CA ALA A 14 8.81 12.43 -6.18
C ALA A 14 10.15 13.17 -6.19
N GLU A 15 10.98 12.93 -7.22
CA GLU A 15 12.27 13.62 -7.41
C GLU A 15 12.08 15.15 -7.45
N LEU A 16 11.10 15.64 -8.21
CA LEU A 16 10.85 17.08 -8.35
C LEU A 16 10.27 17.68 -7.05
N SER A 17 9.30 17.01 -6.43
CA SER A 17 8.63 17.47 -5.20
C SER A 17 9.57 17.46 -3.98
N SER A 18 10.50 16.49 -3.90
CA SER A 18 11.45 16.35 -2.79
C SER A 18 12.36 17.56 -2.56
N LYS A 19 12.50 18.43 -3.57
CA LYS A 19 13.25 19.69 -3.48
C LYS A 19 12.56 20.75 -2.62
N PHE A 20 11.26 20.57 -2.34
CA PHE A 20 10.42 21.59 -1.69
C PHE A 20 9.66 21.06 -0.47
N THR A 21 9.48 19.75 -0.36
CA THR A 21 8.75 19.12 0.75
C THR A 21 9.23 17.69 0.98
N ASN A 22 8.92 17.14 2.15
CA ASN A 22 9.15 15.73 2.45
C ASN A 22 8.26 14.85 1.57
N VAL A 23 8.86 13.84 0.92
CA VAL A 23 8.15 12.89 0.05
C VAL A 23 8.40 11.47 0.53
N PHE A 24 7.33 10.73 0.82
CA PHE A 24 7.44 9.33 1.21
C PHE A 24 6.95 8.44 0.07
N LEU A 25 7.79 7.51 -0.37
CA LEU A 25 7.47 6.55 -1.43
C LEU A 25 7.22 5.19 -0.82
N TYR A 26 6.09 4.55 -1.14
CA TYR A 26 5.84 3.14 -0.79
C TYR A 26 5.68 2.28 -2.05
N GLN A 27 6.00 1.00 -1.92
CA GLN A 27 5.67 -0.04 -2.89
C GLN A 27 4.82 -1.09 -2.19
N PHE A 28 3.58 -1.28 -2.64
CA PHE A 28 2.74 -2.36 -2.15
C PHE A 28 3.12 -3.67 -2.83
N ALA A 29 3.58 -4.66 -2.06
CA ALA A 29 4.09 -5.93 -2.56
C ALA A 29 3.50 -7.16 -1.84
N TYR A 30 2.46 -6.97 -1.03
CA TYR A 30 1.81 -8.06 -0.32
C TYR A 30 0.79 -8.77 -1.22
N ASP A 31 1.05 -10.05 -1.49
CA ASP A 31 0.12 -10.97 -2.18
C ASP A 31 -0.68 -11.74 -1.13
N GLY A 32 -1.97 -11.43 -1.04
CA GLY A 32 -2.89 -11.98 -0.05
C GLY A 32 -4.30 -12.12 -0.62
N LYS A 33 -5.15 -12.89 0.08
CA LYS A 33 -6.50 -13.21 -0.38
C LYS A 33 -7.34 -11.95 -0.64
N MET A 34 -7.11 -10.88 0.10
CA MET A 34 -7.81 -9.60 -0.04
C MET A 34 -7.37 -8.80 -1.28
N GLY A 35 -6.21 -9.12 -1.87
CA GLY A 35 -5.75 -8.55 -3.13
C GLY A 35 -6.54 -9.01 -4.36
N HIS A 36 -7.04 -10.26 -4.33
CA HIS A 36 -7.89 -10.92 -5.34
C HIS A 36 -7.19 -11.29 -6.66
N TYR A 37 -6.07 -10.66 -7.05
CA TYR A 37 -5.39 -11.03 -8.30
C TYR A 37 -4.60 -12.33 -8.13
N GLU A 38 -4.75 -13.26 -9.09
CA GLU A 38 -4.08 -14.56 -9.03
C GLU A 38 -2.90 -14.70 -10.02
N GLY A 39 -2.69 -13.70 -10.86
CA GLY A 39 -1.70 -13.73 -11.94
C GLY A 39 -0.25 -13.58 -11.45
N PHE A 40 0.68 -13.99 -12.30
CA PHE A 40 2.12 -13.80 -12.07
C PHE A 40 2.78 -13.31 -13.34
N ILE A 41 3.58 -12.25 -13.21
CA ILE A 41 4.39 -11.72 -14.30
C ILE A 41 5.85 -11.77 -13.87
N LYS A 42 6.69 -12.45 -14.67
CA LYS A 42 8.13 -12.53 -14.42
C LYS A 42 8.72 -11.12 -14.25
N ASN A 43 9.49 -10.93 -13.18
CA ASN A 43 10.10 -9.66 -12.75
C ASN A 43 9.13 -8.56 -12.24
N ALA A 44 7.82 -8.74 -12.31
CA ALA A 44 6.84 -7.81 -11.76
C ALA A 44 6.07 -8.37 -10.55
N GLY A 45 6.13 -9.68 -10.32
CA GLY A 45 5.55 -10.33 -9.15
C GLY A 45 4.09 -10.71 -9.35
N ARG A 46 3.34 -10.70 -8.23
CA ARG A 46 1.97 -11.19 -8.12
C ARG A 46 0.96 -10.12 -7.72
N VAL A 47 1.39 -8.87 -7.60
CA VAL A 47 0.53 -7.75 -7.21
C VAL A 47 0.24 -6.90 -8.46
N GLY A 48 -1.01 -6.97 -8.88
CA GLY A 48 -1.61 -6.14 -9.91
C GLY A 48 -1.93 -4.72 -9.43
N HIS A 49 -2.30 -3.89 -10.41
CA HIS A 49 -2.78 -2.55 -10.13
C HIS A 49 -4.04 -2.59 -9.24
N ILE A 50 -4.27 -1.56 -8.44
CA ILE A 50 -5.43 -1.32 -7.54
C ILE A 50 -5.65 -2.30 -6.37
N GLU A 51 -4.76 -3.27 -6.14
CA GLU A 51 -4.97 -4.25 -5.05
C GLU A 51 -4.84 -3.65 -3.65
N ASP A 52 -3.94 -2.69 -3.47
CA ASP A 52 -3.74 -1.99 -2.19
C ASP A 52 -5.01 -1.28 -1.70
N MET A 53 -5.87 -0.86 -2.63
CA MET A 53 -7.18 -0.26 -2.33
C MET A 53 -8.10 -1.20 -1.54
N ASN A 54 -7.96 -2.53 -1.70
CA ASN A 54 -8.75 -3.51 -0.95
C ASN A 54 -8.37 -3.52 0.54
N TYR A 55 -7.17 -3.05 0.88
CA TYR A 55 -6.68 -2.97 2.26
C TYR A 55 -6.97 -1.60 2.91
N ILE A 56 -7.48 -0.63 2.14
CA ILE A 56 -7.81 0.72 2.63
C ILE A 56 -9.33 0.91 2.68
N TRP A 57 -10.05 0.43 1.67
CA TRP A 57 -11.47 0.71 1.50
C TRP A 57 -12.33 -0.54 1.66
N ARG A 58 -13.55 -0.35 2.18
CA ARG A 58 -14.60 -1.37 2.06
C ARG A 58 -15.08 -1.38 0.61
N ARG A 59 -14.96 -2.53 -0.05
CA ARG A 59 -15.29 -2.74 -1.46
C ARG A 59 -16.24 -3.91 -1.60
N ASN A 60 -17.23 -3.72 -2.45
CA ASN A 60 -18.17 -4.73 -2.89
C ASN A 60 -18.39 -4.54 -4.39
N THR A 61 -17.53 -5.16 -5.18
CA THR A 61 -17.55 -5.14 -6.65
C THR A 61 -17.77 -6.56 -7.17
N ALA A 62 -17.92 -6.71 -8.49
CA ALA A 62 -18.04 -8.03 -9.13
C ALA A 62 -16.82 -8.94 -8.87
N SER A 63 -15.66 -8.36 -8.62
CA SER A 63 -14.39 -9.08 -8.41
C SER A 63 -13.95 -9.13 -6.94
N VAL A 64 -14.30 -8.14 -6.11
CA VAL A 64 -13.80 -8.04 -4.74
C VAL A 64 -14.95 -7.78 -3.77
N ASN A 65 -15.04 -8.60 -2.73
CA ASN A 65 -15.92 -8.35 -1.58
C ASN A 65 -15.15 -8.54 -0.27
N ASN A 66 -14.84 -7.44 0.40
CA ASN A 66 -14.15 -7.42 1.70
C ASN A 66 -15.05 -6.92 2.85
N LEU A 67 -16.37 -6.97 2.67
CA LEU A 67 -17.32 -6.47 3.67
C LEU A 67 -17.29 -7.26 4.98
N ASP A 68 -17.00 -8.56 4.89
CA ASP A 68 -16.81 -9.48 6.01
C ASP A 68 -15.33 -9.86 6.14
N LEU A 69 -14.65 -9.22 7.10
CA LEU A 69 -13.23 -9.46 7.36
C LEU A 69 -12.97 -10.83 8.02
N SER A 70 -13.98 -11.51 8.55
CA SER A 70 -13.80 -12.84 9.15
C SER A 70 -13.39 -13.90 8.11
N LEU A 71 -13.70 -13.65 6.83
CA LEU A 71 -13.38 -14.51 5.69
C LEU A 71 -11.92 -14.42 5.22
N PHE A 72 -11.13 -13.49 5.77
CA PHE A 72 -9.75 -13.25 5.37
C PHE A 72 -8.75 -13.79 6.41
N PRO A 73 -7.56 -14.26 5.98
CA PRO A 73 -6.47 -14.63 6.88
C PRO A 73 -6.03 -13.49 7.81
N GLU A 74 -5.40 -13.83 8.94
CA GLU A 74 -4.89 -12.82 9.89
C GLU A 74 -3.83 -11.91 9.28
N ASN A 75 -3.01 -12.41 8.35
CA ASN A 75 -2.01 -11.61 7.66
C ASN A 75 -2.66 -10.52 6.79
N ASP A 76 -3.75 -10.82 6.07
CA ASP A 76 -4.50 -9.83 5.31
C ASP A 76 -5.07 -8.73 6.23
N LYS A 77 -5.63 -9.12 7.39
CA LYS A 77 -6.13 -8.16 8.39
C LYS A 77 -4.99 -7.31 8.98
N MET A 78 -3.81 -7.89 9.17
CA MET A 78 -2.63 -7.17 9.64
C MET A 78 -2.16 -6.14 8.61
N VAL A 79 -2.09 -6.51 7.34
CA VAL A 79 -1.72 -5.60 6.24
C VAL A 79 -2.76 -4.50 6.07
N GLN A 80 -4.06 -4.82 6.19
CA GLN A 80 -5.11 -3.79 6.24
C GLN A 80 -4.87 -2.79 7.38
N LYS A 81 -4.58 -3.28 8.59
CA LYS A 81 -4.24 -2.39 9.73
C LYS A 81 -3.00 -1.55 9.45
N ARG A 82 -1.98 -2.10 8.77
CA ARG A 82 -0.78 -1.36 8.32
C ARG A 82 -1.14 -0.24 7.36
N MET A 83 -1.89 -0.54 6.30
CA MET A 83 -2.30 0.44 5.30
C MET A 83 -3.14 1.57 5.92
N LEU A 84 -4.17 1.23 6.71
CA LEU A 84 -5.00 2.23 7.38
C LEU A 84 -4.20 3.14 8.31
N ARG A 85 -3.28 2.57 9.10
CA ARG A 85 -2.47 3.35 10.04
C ARG A 85 -1.45 4.22 9.31
N LEU A 86 -0.85 3.73 8.24
CA LEU A 86 0.11 4.48 7.43
C LEU A 86 -0.54 5.73 6.83
N TYR A 87 -1.71 5.57 6.19
CA TYR A 87 -2.45 6.69 5.60
C TYR A 87 -2.96 7.67 6.66
N THR A 88 -3.52 7.18 7.76
CA THR A 88 -4.06 8.05 8.83
C THR A 88 -2.96 8.78 9.60
N ASN A 89 -1.79 8.14 9.81
CA ASN A 89 -0.62 8.82 10.36
C ASN A 89 -0.14 9.93 9.43
N PHE A 90 -0.01 9.66 8.13
CA PHE A 90 0.41 10.69 7.18
C PHE A 90 -0.58 11.86 7.15
N ALA A 91 -1.89 11.59 7.14
CA ALA A 91 -2.91 12.64 7.18
C ALA A 91 -2.85 13.50 8.45
N LYS A 92 -2.48 12.90 9.60
CA LYS A 92 -2.45 13.59 10.90
C LYS A 92 -1.13 14.28 11.20
N TYR A 93 -0.02 13.73 10.75
CA TYR A 93 1.33 14.10 11.18
C TYR A 93 2.27 14.48 10.03
N LEU A 94 1.82 14.35 8.77
CA LEU A 94 2.66 14.49 7.57
C LEU A 94 3.88 13.55 7.58
N ASN A 95 3.78 12.45 8.33
CA ASN A 95 4.79 11.41 8.46
C ASN A 95 4.06 10.05 8.64
N PRO A 96 4.33 9.03 7.81
CA PRO A 96 3.65 7.73 7.89
C PRO A 96 4.00 6.93 9.16
N THR A 97 5.17 7.14 9.74
CA THR A 97 5.70 6.46 10.94
C THR A 97 6.22 7.49 11.95
N PRO A 98 5.35 8.31 12.54
CA PRO A 98 5.76 9.43 13.42
C PRO A 98 6.36 8.97 14.76
N LYS A 99 6.24 7.68 15.08
CA LYS A 99 6.82 7.04 16.27
C LYS A 99 7.08 5.56 15.96
N LYS A 100 7.98 4.94 16.73
CA LYS A 100 8.20 3.49 16.70
C LYS A 100 6.89 2.76 17.02
N ASP A 101 6.47 1.91 16.09
CA ASP A 101 5.22 1.15 16.18
C ASP A 101 5.53 -0.31 15.84
N PRO A 102 5.29 -1.28 16.76
CA PRO A 102 5.49 -2.69 16.48
C PRO A 102 4.67 -3.20 15.30
N LEU A 103 3.55 -2.54 14.95
CA LEU A 103 2.78 -2.89 13.75
C LEU A 103 3.64 -2.74 12.48
N PHE A 104 4.52 -1.73 12.45
CA PHE A 104 5.48 -1.46 11.37
C PHE A 104 6.87 -2.02 11.69
N GLU A 105 6.98 -2.99 12.60
CA GLU A 105 8.27 -3.58 13.01
C GLU A 105 9.25 -2.52 13.55
N ASN A 106 8.71 -1.44 14.11
CA ASN A 106 9.44 -0.27 14.60
C ASN A 106 10.29 0.45 13.54
N ILE A 107 9.95 0.28 12.26
CA ILE A 107 10.59 1.01 11.15
C ILE A 107 10.27 2.50 11.28
N GLU A 108 11.31 3.32 11.13
CA GLU A 108 11.22 4.76 10.97
C GLU A 108 11.44 5.10 9.49
N TRP A 109 10.40 5.60 8.85
CA TRP A 109 10.41 5.98 7.44
C TRP A 109 10.97 7.39 7.31
N THR A 110 12.09 7.52 6.61
CA THR A 110 12.66 8.82 6.23
C THR A 110 12.11 9.27 4.88
N PRO A 111 11.83 10.57 4.69
CA PRO A 111 11.46 11.12 3.39
C PRO A 111 12.62 11.12 2.38
#